data_AF-A0A7V9NSP9-F1
#
_entry.id   AF-A0A7V9NSP9-F1
#
_cell.length_a   1.000
_cell.length_b   1.000
_cell.length_c   1.000
_cell.angle_alpha   90.00
_cell.angle_beta   90.00
_cell.angle_gamma   90.00
#
_symmetry.space_group_name_H-M   'P 1'
#
loop_
_entity.id
_entity.type
_entity.pdbx_description
1 polymer ?
#
loop_
_entity_poly.entity_id
_entity_poly.type
_entity_poly.pdbx_seq_one_letter_code
_entity_poly.pdbx_strand_id
1 'polypeptide(L)'
;MASRLLAFVVAVAMVLGAVAVRARINDGDSKSGSAGRSGPLELVCATELRQVCDAIDAGASGLSVTVEPAAVTADRLESTELKDAAIDGWLAPGPWGELVDAARPSDTGKLFADSGAPLARSPFVLAVWKDKRAKLACPDPVDLGCVGDAVNTREFKLGVAADDQAEGVLADAALGAGHIKNPNFATNDLTETDLSDWLAGVDTNADRVARNPGGRSFAEMLTFGFAVAEGYLSTEAVIGPQLARAAKRSQLDLVYVVPAATADVLFAPRTGDRGTRLRDVVRGERALEALRANGWRVPGRPAVAGINPNALKLAADDGLPSAGVLQALRDVTK
;
A
#
# COMPACT_ATOMS: atom_id res chain seq x y z
N MET A 1 -30.54 -18.19 -18.86
CA MET A 1 -29.27 -18.78 -18.38
C MET A 1 -28.28 -19.03 -19.52
N ALA A 2 -28.71 -19.50 -20.70
CA ALA A 2 -27.83 -19.75 -21.85
C ALA A 2 -26.99 -18.53 -22.31
N SER A 3 -27.55 -17.31 -22.29
CA SER A 3 -26.83 -16.10 -22.72
C SER A 3 -25.68 -15.68 -21.79
N ARG A 4 -25.72 -16.06 -20.51
CA ARG A 4 -24.66 -15.74 -19.54
C ARG A 4 -23.47 -16.69 -19.66
N LEU A 5 -23.75 -17.96 -19.98
CA LEU A 5 -22.73 -18.97 -20.27
C LEU A 5 -21.97 -18.65 -21.56
N LEU A 6 -22.67 -18.17 -22.59
CA LEU A 6 -22.03 -17.81 -23.86
C LEU A 6 -21.06 -16.63 -23.71
N ALA A 7 -21.44 -15.60 -22.94
CA ALA A 7 -20.60 -14.43 -22.69
C ALA A 7 -19.31 -14.80 -21.93
N PHE A 8 -19.41 -15.69 -20.96
CA PHE A 8 -18.24 -16.16 -20.20
C PHE A 8 -17.27 -16.95 -21.07
N VAL A 9 -17.77 -17.85 -21.92
CA VAL A 9 -16.94 -18.62 -22.86
C VAL A 9 -16.22 -17.72 -23.86
N VAL A 10 -16.89 -16.69 -24.38
CA VAL A 10 -16.26 -15.72 -25.30
C VAL A 10 -15.17 -14.90 -24.60
N ALA A 11 -15.41 -14.47 -23.36
CA ALA A 11 -14.41 -13.73 -22.59
C ALA A 11 -13.16 -14.58 -22.32
N VAL A 12 -13.33 -15.84 -21.90
CA VAL A 12 -12.22 -16.78 -21.67
C VAL A 12 -11.46 -17.06 -22.99
N ALA A 13 -12.19 -17.24 -24.10
CA ALA A 13 -11.57 -17.46 -25.41
C ALA A 13 -10.77 -16.24 -25.89
N MET A 14 -11.23 -15.01 -25.64
CA MET A 14 -10.48 -13.79 -25.97
C MET A 14 -9.20 -13.65 -25.14
N VAL A 15 -9.24 -13.98 -23.84
CA VAL A 15 -8.05 -13.95 -22.97
C VAL A 15 -7.03 -14.99 -23.42
N LEU A 16 -7.46 -16.24 -23.64
CA LEU A 16 -6.57 -17.31 -24.12
C LEU A 16 -6.01 -17.02 -25.53
N GLY A 17 -6.82 -16.43 -26.41
CA GLY A 17 -6.40 -15.98 -27.74
C GLY A 17 -5.33 -14.89 -27.67
N ALA A 18 -5.50 -13.89 -26.80
CA ALA A 18 -4.53 -12.82 -26.62
C ALA A 18 -3.19 -13.34 -26.06
N VAL A 19 -3.21 -14.31 -25.14
CA VAL A 19 -2.00 -14.95 -24.59
C VAL A 19 -1.28 -15.78 -25.66
N ALA A 20 -2.01 -16.55 -26.47
CA ALA A 20 -1.43 -17.40 -27.51
C ALA A 20 -0.80 -16.59 -28.67
N VAL A 21 -1.41 -15.47 -29.05
CA VAL A 21 -0.84 -14.55 -30.07
C VAL A 21 0.43 -13.89 -29.53
N ARG A 22 0.45 -13.51 -28.25
CA ARG A 22 1.64 -12.91 -27.62
C ARG A 22 2.80 -13.90 -27.51
N ALA A 23 2.51 -15.18 -27.28
CA ALA A 23 3.53 -16.23 -27.26
C ALA A 23 4.15 -16.47 -28.66
N ARG A 24 3.34 -16.49 -29.72
CA ARG A 24 3.83 -16.74 -31.09
C ARG A 24 4.63 -15.61 -31.72
N ILE A 25 4.52 -14.38 -31.23
CA ILE A 25 5.32 -13.25 -31.73
C ILE A 25 6.76 -13.30 -31.17
N ASN A 26 7.01 -14.08 -30.11
CA ASN A 26 8.32 -14.16 -29.45
C ASN A 26 9.21 -15.34 -29.89
N ASP A 27 8.76 -16.21 -30.79
CA ASP A 27 9.50 -17.43 -31.21
C ASP A 27 10.30 -17.26 -32.52
N GLY A 28 10.66 -16.04 -32.88
CA GLY A 28 11.54 -15.75 -34.02
C GLY A 28 12.95 -15.34 -33.60
N ASP A 29 13.90 -16.27 -33.78
CA ASP A 29 15.37 -16.12 -33.77
C ASP A 29 16.14 -16.25 -32.45
N SER A 30 16.70 -17.45 -32.28
CA SER A 30 17.73 -17.80 -31.30
C SER A 30 19.12 -17.33 -31.77
N LYS A 31 19.78 -16.46 -30.99
CA LYS A 31 21.26 -16.48 -30.83
C LYS A 31 21.65 -16.10 -29.41
N SER A 32 22.38 -17.01 -28.77
CA SER A 32 23.01 -16.86 -27.47
C SER A 32 24.01 -15.70 -27.45
N GLY A 33 23.68 -14.69 -26.65
CA GLY A 33 24.56 -13.60 -26.25
C GLY A 33 23.80 -12.83 -25.18
N SER A 34 24.42 -12.57 -24.03
CA SER A 34 23.84 -11.77 -22.96
C SER A 34 23.71 -10.31 -23.42
N ALA A 35 22.74 -10.06 -24.30
CA ALA A 35 22.38 -8.76 -24.81
C ALA A 35 21.33 -8.20 -23.84
N GLY A 36 21.66 -7.10 -23.17
CA GLY A 36 20.73 -6.42 -22.27
C GLY A 36 19.38 -6.21 -22.98
N ARG A 37 18.30 -6.64 -22.33
CA ARG A 37 16.92 -6.56 -22.86
C ARG A 37 16.70 -5.17 -23.47
N SER A 38 16.63 -5.10 -24.81
CA SER A 38 16.41 -3.87 -25.57
C SER A 38 14.91 -3.58 -25.59
N GLY A 39 14.39 -3.13 -24.46
CA GLY A 39 12.98 -2.79 -24.29
C GLY A 39 12.82 -1.67 -23.26
N PRO A 40 11.62 -1.07 -23.17
CA PRO A 40 11.32 -0.05 -22.17
C PRO A 40 11.60 -0.58 -20.76
N LEU A 41 11.97 0.29 -19.83
CA LEU A 41 12.08 -0.04 -18.42
C LEU A 41 10.70 -0.37 -17.87
N GLU A 42 10.56 -1.49 -17.18
CA GLU A 42 9.29 -1.95 -16.64
C GLU A 42 9.18 -1.57 -15.15
N LEU A 43 8.31 -0.60 -14.86
CA LEU A 43 8.01 -0.14 -13.51
C LEU A 43 6.62 -0.62 -13.10
N VAL A 44 6.55 -1.35 -11.99
CA VAL A 44 5.28 -1.60 -11.31
C VAL A 44 5.08 -0.56 -10.22
N CYS A 45 3.86 -0.08 -10.06
CA CYS A 45 3.47 0.83 -8.98
C CYS A 45 2.27 0.29 -8.21
N ALA A 46 2.34 0.41 -6.88
CA ALA A 46 1.18 0.23 -6.04
C ALA A 46 0.09 1.26 -6.38
N THR A 47 -1.17 0.89 -6.19
CA THR A 47 -2.33 1.68 -6.63
C THR A 47 -2.39 3.06 -5.96
N GLU A 48 -1.91 3.18 -4.73
CA GLU A 48 -1.80 4.42 -3.96
C GLU A 48 -0.84 5.44 -4.61
N LEU A 49 0.10 4.96 -5.44
CA LEU A 49 1.08 5.79 -6.12
C LEU A 49 0.72 6.04 -7.59
N ARG A 50 -0.52 5.71 -8.03
CA ARG A 50 -0.97 5.92 -9.42
C ARG A 50 -0.63 7.30 -9.95
N GLN A 51 -1.04 8.36 -9.26
CA GLN A 51 -0.82 9.74 -9.71
C GLN A 51 0.67 10.11 -9.77
N VAL A 52 1.49 9.50 -8.91
CA VAL A 52 2.95 9.67 -8.93
C VAL A 52 3.53 9.00 -10.17
N CYS A 53 3.13 7.76 -10.45
CA CYS A 53 3.66 6.99 -11.57
C CYS A 53 3.16 7.48 -12.93
N ASP A 54 1.92 7.97 -13.03
CA ASP A 54 1.42 8.65 -14.22
C ASP A 54 2.26 9.91 -14.53
N ALA A 55 2.67 10.64 -13.48
CA ALA A 55 3.55 11.79 -13.64
C ALA A 55 4.95 11.38 -14.11
N ILE A 56 5.51 10.29 -13.60
CA ILE A 56 6.82 9.75 -14.02
C ILE A 56 6.76 9.31 -15.48
N ASP A 57 5.74 8.53 -15.86
CA ASP A 57 5.54 8.01 -17.22
C ASP A 57 5.46 9.14 -18.25
N ALA A 58 4.68 10.19 -17.95
CA ALA A 58 4.57 11.37 -18.81
C ALA A 58 5.89 12.14 -18.99
N GLY A 59 6.93 11.86 -18.21
CA GLY A 59 8.23 12.53 -18.28
C GLY A 59 9.40 11.65 -18.72
N ALA A 60 9.21 10.33 -18.84
CA ALA A 60 10.30 9.39 -19.11
C ALA A 60 10.07 8.64 -20.42
N SER A 61 10.93 8.87 -21.41
CA SER A 61 10.91 8.08 -22.65
C SER A 61 11.41 6.66 -22.40
N GLY A 62 10.71 5.66 -22.93
CA GLY A 62 11.13 4.26 -22.79
C GLY A 62 10.87 3.70 -21.39
N LEU A 63 9.87 4.22 -20.68
CA LEU A 63 9.29 3.62 -19.48
C LEU A 63 7.96 2.95 -19.86
N SER A 64 7.66 1.84 -19.20
CA SER A 64 6.38 1.14 -19.24
C SER A 64 5.91 0.99 -17.80
N VAL A 65 4.78 1.60 -17.48
CA VAL A 65 4.23 1.63 -16.11
C VAL A 65 3.00 0.74 -16.01
N THR A 66 3.03 -0.18 -15.05
CA THR A 66 1.86 -0.96 -14.63
C THR A 66 1.45 -0.52 -13.24
N VAL A 67 0.16 -0.24 -13.04
CA VAL A 67 -0.39 0.09 -11.71
C VAL A 67 -1.36 -1.01 -11.28
N GLU A 68 -1.04 -1.68 -10.17
CA GLU A 68 -1.82 -2.79 -9.63
C GLU A 68 -1.80 -2.77 -8.09
N PRO A 69 -2.70 -3.51 -7.40
CA PRO A 69 -2.63 -3.65 -5.94
C PRO A 69 -1.32 -4.30 -5.51
N ALA A 70 -0.81 -3.89 -4.34
CA ALA A 70 0.51 -4.34 -3.90
C ALA A 70 0.53 -5.85 -3.59
N ALA A 71 -0.54 -6.37 -2.97
CA ALA A 71 -0.67 -7.80 -2.70
C ALA A 71 -0.73 -8.63 -4.00
N VAL A 72 -1.42 -8.14 -5.04
CA VAL A 72 -1.50 -8.81 -6.34
C VAL A 72 -0.12 -8.89 -7.01
N THR A 73 0.67 -7.81 -6.91
CA THR A 73 2.07 -7.81 -7.36
C THR A 73 2.88 -8.85 -6.59
N ALA A 74 2.74 -8.86 -5.25
CA ALA A 74 3.51 -9.73 -4.38
C ALA A 74 3.21 -11.22 -4.64
N ASP A 75 1.94 -11.62 -4.65
CA ASP A 75 1.50 -12.99 -4.90
C ASP A 75 2.03 -13.51 -6.25
N ARG A 76 2.03 -12.66 -7.27
CA ARG A 76 2.61 -12.97 -8.57
C ARG A 76 4.13 -13.17 -8.48
N LEU A 77 4.84 -12.29 -7.79
CA LEU A 77 6.32 -12.32 -7.75
C LEU A 77 6.89 -13.40 -6.83
N GLU A 78 6.18 -13.81 -5.78
CA GLU A 78 6.61 -14.86 -4.85
C GLU A 78 6.83 -16.21 -5.54
N SER A 79 5.97 -16.54 -6.50
CA SER A 79 6.02 -17.79 -7.26
C SER A 79 6.77 -17.69 -8.59
N THR A 80 7.24 -16.50 -8.97
CA THR A 80 7.85 -16.27 -10.28
C THR A 80 9.37 -16.53 -10.26
N GLU A 81 9.85 -17.31 -11.23
CA GLU A 81 11.28 -17.47 -11.51
C GLU A 81 11.95 -16.14 -11.85
N LEU A 82 13.20 -15.92 -11.41
CA LEU A 82 13.90 -14.64 -11.61
C LEU A 82 13.89 -14.17 -13.08
N LYS A 83 14.11 -15.10 -14.02
CA LYS A 83 14.12 -14.81 -15.46
C LYS A 83 12.76 -14.34 -16.00
N ASP A 84 11.67 -14.73 -15.35
CA ASP A 84 10.30 -14.54 -15.81
C ASP A 84 9.58 -13.37 -15.13
N ALA A 85 10.17 -12.78 -14.07
CA ALA A 85 9.55 -11.70 -13.28
C ALA A 85 9.11 -10.47 -14.09
N ALA A 86 9.67 -10.26 -15.29
CA ALA A 86 9.28 -9.20 -16.24
C ALA A 86 9.16 -7.77 -15.68
N ILE A 87 9.74 -7.47 -14.51
CA ILE A 87 9.83 -6.12 -13.92
C ILE A 87 11.29 -5.70 -13.79
N ASP A 88 11.58 -4.41 -13.87
CA ASP A 88 12.89 -3.81 -13.54
C ASP A 88 12.89 -3.11 -12.18
N GLY A 89 11.71 -2.73 -11.67
CA GLY A 89 11.57 -2.26 -10.29
C GLY A 89 10.12 -2.07 -9.89
N TRP A 90 9.92 -1.89 -8.59
CA TRP A 90 8.61 -1.71 -7.98
C TRP A 90 8.62 -0.51 -7.04
N LEU A 91 7.67 0.40 -7.21
CA LEU A 91 7.46 1.55 -6.32
C LEU A 91 6.19 1.33 -5.50
N ALA A 92 6.32 1.27 -4.18
CA ALA A 92 5.20 1.03 -3.26
C ALA A 92 5.44 1.68 -1.89
N PRO A 93 4.38 2.01 -1.14
CA PRO A 93 4.47 2.20 0.31
C PRO A 93 4.88 0.87 0.95
N GLY A 94 6.15 0.75 1.31
CA GLY A 94 6.82 -0.51 1.58
C GLY A 94 6.68 -1.02 3.01
N PRO A 95 7.37 -2.14 3.33
CA PRO A 95 8.52 -2.72 2.61
C PRO A 95 8.20 -3.92 1.69
N TRP A 96 7.35 -3.76 0.66
CA TRP A 96 6.85 -4.87 -0.16
C TRP A 96 7.91 -5.65 -0.96
N GLY A 97 9.00 -5.02 -1.39
CA GLY A 97 10.10 -5.72 -2.07
C GLY A 97 10.77 -6.74 -1.13
N GLU A 98 10.97 -6.32 0.12
CA GLU A 98 11.51 -7.14 1.19
C GLU A 98 10.53 -8.25 1.62
N LEU A 99 9.21 -8.00 1.60
CA LEU A 99 8.17 -9.02 1.84
C LEU A 99 8.28 -10.14 0.81
N VAL A 100 8.32 -9.80 -0.48
CA VAL A 100 8.46 -10.77 -1.57
C VAL A 100 9.75 -11.58 -1.42
N ASP A 101 10.89 -10.92 -1.17
CA ASP A 101 12.16 -11.61 -1.00
C ASP A 101 12.19 -12.50 0.25
N ALA A 102 11.43 -12.17 1.31
CA ALA A 102 11.30 -12.99 2.51
C ALA A 102 10.38 -14.21 2.32
N ALA A 103 9.35 -14.09 1.47
CA ALA A 103 8.40 -15.16 1.16
C ALA A 103 8.93 -16.16 0.12
N ARG A 104 9.94 -15.77 -0.66
CA ARG A 104 10.52 -16.63 -1.71
C ARG A 104 11.32 -17.81 -1.14
N PRO A 105 11.26 -19.01 -1.77
CA PRO A 105 12.12 -20.13 -1.41
C PRO A 105 13.60 -19.77 -1.52
N SER A 106 14.42 -20.26 -0.59
CA SER A 106 15.83 -19.87 -0.46
C SER A 106 16.70 -20.20 -1.67
N ASP A 107 16.31 -21.18 -2.49
CA ASP A 107 16.99 -21.60 -3.72
C ASP A 107 16.63 -20.74 -4.94
N THR A 108 15.56 -19.94 -4.88
CA THR A 108 15.14 -19.04 -5.97
C THR A 108 15.86 -17.69 -5.95
N GLY A 109 16.60 -17.39 -4.87
CA GLY A 109 17.35 -16.14 -4.69
C GLY A 109 16.49 -14.89 -4.54
N LYS A 110 17.15 -13.78 -4.19
CA LYS A 110 16.51 -12.45 -4.08
C LYS A 110 16.20 -11.88 -5.46
N LEU A 111 14.99 -11.36 -5.61
CA LEU A 111 14.56 -10.64 -6.81
C LEU A 111 15.05 -9.19 -6.78
N PHE A 112 14.99 -8.57 -5.60
CA PHE A 112 15.29 -7.16 -5.43
C PHE A 112 16.67 -6.92 -4.82
N ALA A 113 17.30 -5.84 -5.26
CA ALA A 113 18.42 -5.24 -4.55
C ALA A 113 17.89 -4.32 -3.44
N ASP A 114 18.78 -3.85 -2.57
CA ASP A 114 18.42 -2.93 -1.48
C ASP A 114 17.66 -1.69 -2.00
N SER A 115 16.52 -1.41 -1.34
CA SER A 115 15.66 -0.25 -1.62
C SER A 115 16.34 1.06 -1.22
N GLY A 116 17.25 1.00 -0.23
CA GLY A 116 17.92 2.15 0.35
C GLY A 116 16.96 3.07 1.12
N ALA A 117 17.33 4.34 1.26
CA ALA A 117 16.51 5.31 2.00
C ALA A 117 15.16 5.59 1.30
N PRO A 118 14.05 5.74 2.06
CA PRO A 118 12.74 6.12 1.54
C PRO A 118 12.77 7.38 0.69
N LEU A 119 11.97 7.40 -0.38
CA LEU A 119 11.80 8.58 -1.24
C LEU A 119 10.91 9.63 -0.58
N ALA A 120 9.92 9.16 0.16
CA ALA A 120 8.98 9.97 0.91
C ALA A 120 8.36 9.14 2.03
N ARG A 121 7.78 9.80 3.03
CA ARG A 121 7.17 9.13 4.18
C ARG A 121 5.82 9.75 4.48
N SER A 122 4.91 8.99 5.07
CA SER A 122 3.65 9.52 5.57
C SER A 122 3.22 8.80 6.84
N PRO A 123 2.98 9.49 7.97
CA PRO A 123 2.44 8.84 9.15
C PRO A 123 1.01 8.37 8.92
N PHE A 124 0.61 7.33 9.64
CA PHE A 124 -0.78 6.98 9.80
C PHE A 124 -1.49 8.03 10.67
N VAL A 125 -2.69 8.40 10.24
CA VAL A 125 -3.55 9.37 10.93
C VAL A 125 -4.99 8.89 10.88
N LEU A 126 -5.76 9.27 11.88
CA LEU A 126 -7.19 8.99 11.97
C LEU A 126 -7.97 10.26 11.64
N ALA A 127 -8.74 10.24 10.55
CA ALA A 127 -9.77 11.24 10.32
C ALA A 127 -11.06 10.80 11.00
N VAL A 128 -11.58 11.57 11.95
CA VAL A 128 -12.79 11.22 12.72
C VAL A 128 -13.83 12.33 12.66
N TRP A 129 -15.11 11.96 12.50
CA TRP A 129 -16.20 12.94 12.61
C TRP A 129 -16.25 13.46 14.05
N LYS A 130 -16.23 14.79 14.24
CA LYS A 130 -16.14 15.42 15.56
C LYS A 130 -17.24 14.96 16.53
N ASP A 131 -18.45 14.76 16.04
CA ASP A 131 -19.60 14.27 16.81
C ASP A 131 -19.52 12.77 17.15
N LYS A 132 -18.58 12.04 16.54
CA LYS A 132 -18.29 10.62 16.80
C LYS A 132 -17.02 10.40 17.61
N ARG A 133 -16.16 11.41 17.77
CA ARG A 133 -14.90 11.28 18.53
C ARG A 133 -15.10 10.75 19.95
N ALA A 134 -16.16 11.15 20.63
CA ALA A 134 -16.47 10.67 21.98
C ALA A 134 -16.71 9.15 22.06
N LYS A 135 -17.09 8.50 20.95
CA LYS A 135 -17.27 7.04 20.90
C LYS A 135 -15.98 6.25 20.93
N LEU A 136 -14.85 6.86 20.55
CA LEU A 136 -13.55 6.20 20.65
C LEU A 136 -13.18 5.93 22.11
N ALA A 137 -13.59 6.83 23.03
CA ALA A 137 -13.24 6.78 24.45
C ALA A 137 -11.71 6.64 24.72
N CYS A 138 -10.88 7.03 23.75
CA CYS A 138 -9.43 6.92 23.84
C CYS A 138 -8.80 8.10 24.59
N PRO A 139 -7.66 7.85 25.28
CA PRO A 139 -6.88 8.93 25.87
C PRO A 139 -6.34 9.88 24.80
N ASP A 140 -5.91 11.07 25.20
CA ASP A 140 -5.10 11.97 24.38
C ASP A 140 -3.62 11.87 24.88
N PRO A 141 -2.64 11.56 24.01
CA PRO A 141 -2.78 11.28 22.57
C PRO A 141 -3.51 9.96 22.28
N VAL A 142 -4.22 9.93 21.14
CA VAL A 142 -5.05 8.78 20.74
C VAL A 142 -4.17 7.59 20.39
N ASP A 143 -4.36 6.51 21.15
CA ASP A 143 -3.65 5.25 21.00
C ASP A 143 -4.32 4.34 19.96
N LEU A 144 -3.54 3.74 19.05
CA LEU A 144 -4.02 2.84 18.00
C LEU A 144 -4.59 1.55 18.56
N GLY A 145 -4.03 1.02 19.65
CA GLY A 145 -4.61 -0.14 20.35
C GLY A 145 -6.02 0.18 20.84
N CYS A 146 -6.19 1.34 21.47
CA CYS A 146 -7.52 1.81 21.88
C CYS A 146 -8.50 2.02 20.70
N VAL A 147 -8.02 2.56 19.58
CA VAL A 147 -8.86 2.68 18.36
C VAL A 147 -9.32 1.30 17.90
N GLY A 148 -8.41 0.33 17.84
CA GLY A 148 -8.74 -1.04 17.47
C GLY A 148 -9.68 -1.72 18.48
N ASP A 149 -9.55 -1.46 19.78
CA ASP A 149 -10.49 -1.93 20.79
C ASP A 149 -11.91 -1.39 20.57
N ALA A 150 -12.06 -0.09 20.32
CA ALA A 150 -13.35 0.52 20.02
C ALA A 150 -14.00 -0.01 18.73
N VAL A 151 -13.16 -0.43 17.78
CA VAL A 151 -13.57 -1.08 16.53
C VAL A 151 -14.00 -2.52 16.79
N ASN A 152 -13.24 -3.27 17.59
CA ASN A 152 -13.49 -4.67 17.91
C ASN A 152 -14.78 -4.85 18.73
N THR A 153 -15.07 -3.93 19.67
CA THR A 153 -16.35 -3.89 20.41
C THR A 153 -17.54 -3.44 19.56
N ARG A 154 -17.30 -3.04 18.29
CA ARG A 154 -18.30 -2.53 17.32
C ARG A 154 -18.96 -1.21 17.73
N GLU A 155 -18.39 -0.50 18.70
CA GLU A 155 -18.86 0.81 19.13
C GLU A 155 -18.47 1.91 18.12
N PHE A 156 -17.42 1.65 17.33
CA PHE A 156 -16.90 2.54 16.32
C PHE A 156 -16.82 1.89 14.93
N LYS A 157 -17.27 2.60 13.89
CA LYS A 157 -17.14 2.16 12.48
C LYS A 157 -15.88 2.78 11.86
N LEU A 158 -14.83 1.98 11.70
CA LEU A 158 -13.58 2.44 11.10
C LEU A 158 -13.49 1.96 9.64
N GLY A 159 -13.22 2.89 8.73
CA GLY A 159 -12.74 2.54 7.40
C GLY A 159 -11.22 2.48 7.37
N VAL A 160 -10.69 1.54 6.60
CA VAL A 160 -9.27 1.37 6.28
C VAL A 160 -9.13 1.13 4.77
N ALA A 161 -7.90 1.17 4.25
CA ALA A 161 -7.64 0.71 2.90
C ALA A 161 -7.89 -0.82 2.81
N ALA A 162 -8.24 -1.32 1.64
CA ALA A 162 -8.45 -2.76 1.45
C ALA A 162 -7.14 -3.54 1.57
N ASP A 163 -7.21 -4.80 1.97
CA ASP A 163 -6.05 -5.64 2.31
C ASP A 163 -5.19 -6.00 1.08
N ASP A 164 -5.73 -5.82 -0.13
CA ASP A 164 -4.97 -5.96 -1.38
C ASP A 164 -4.07 -4.75 -1.67
N GLN A 165 -4.32 -3.62 -1.01
CA GLN A 165 -3.56 -2.39 -1.09
C GLN A 165 -2.33 -2.45 -0.16
N ALA A 166 -1.30 -1.65 -0.48
CA ALA A 166 -0.16 -1.51 0.40
C ALA A 166 -0.56 -0.98 1.78
N GLU A 167 -1.42 0.05 1.82
CA GLU A 167 -1.81 0.69 3.07
C GLU A 167 -2.66 -0.19 3.99
N GLY A 168 -3.39 -1.18 3.48
CA GLY A 168 -4.25 -2.07 4.30
C GLY A 168 -3.42 -2.87 5.28
N VAL A 169 -2.49 -3.69 4.76
CA VAL A 169 -1.56 -4.50 5.56
C VAL A 169 -0.74 -3.64 6.53
N LEU A 170 -0.32 -2.44 6.12
CA LEU A 170 0.44 -1.54 6.98
C LEU A 170 -0.43 -0.93 8.10
N ALA A 171 -1.70 -0.66 7.83
CA ALA A 171 -2.65 -0.18 8.85
C ALA A 171 -2.92 -1.28 9.91
N ASP A 172 -3.10 -2.52 9.48
CA ASP A 172 -3.29 -3.66 10.38
C ASP A 172 -2.05 -3.90 11.25
N ALA A 173 -0.87 -3.77 10.65
CA ALA A 173 0.39 -3.88 11.39
C ALA A 173 0.53 -2.77 12.44
N ALA A 174 0.14 -1.53 12.11
CA ALA A 174 0.16 -0.41 13.03
C ALA A 174 -0.87 -0.58 14.17
N LEU A 175 -2.06 -1.10 13.86
CA LEU A 175 -3.10 -1.43 14.83
C LEU A 175 -2.64 -2.54 15.78
N GLY A 176 -2.11 -3.64 15.24
CA GLY A 176 -1.56 -4.74 16.02
C GLY A 176 -0.40 -4.32 16.93
N ALA A 177 0.53 -3.51 16.41
CA ALA A 177 1.61 -2.91 17.20
C ALA A 177 1.10 -2.04 18.36
N GLY A 178 -0.01 -1.32 18.15
CA GLY A 178 -0.71 -0.57 19.18
C GLY A 178 -1.34 -1.49 20.26
N HIS A 179 -2.05 -2.54 19.84
CA HIS A 179 -2.70 -3.51 20.73
C HIS A 179 -1.71 -4.16 21.70
N ILE A 180 -0.63 -4.72 21.15
CA ILE A 180 0.41 -5.42 21.93
C ILE A 180 1.47 -4.49 22.53
N LYS A 181 1.39 -3.19 22.21
CA LYS A 181 2.31 -2.13 22.67
C LYS A 181 3.78 -2.40 22.31
N ASN A 182 4.01 -3.05 21.17
CA ASN A 182 5.33 -3.37 20.66
C ASN A 182 5.33 -3.38 19.12
N PRO A 183 6.06 -2.46 18.46
CA PRO A 183 6.17 -2.47 17.00
C PRO A 183 7.02 -3.63 16.46
N ASN A 184 7.80 -4.29 17.31
CA ASN A 184 8.69 -5.40 16.95
C ASN A 184 8.14 -6.76 17.35
N PHE A 185 6.86 -7.00 17.12
CA PHE A 185 6.26 -8.30 17.38
C PHE A 185 6.67 -9.33 16.31
N ALA A 186 6.67 -10.59 16.70
CA ALA A 186 7.15 -11.72 15.92
C ALA A 186 5.99 -12.50 15.28
N THR A 187 6.32 -13.37 14.33
CA THR A 187 5.31 -14.17 13.60
C THR A 187 4.54 -15.13 14.51
N ASN A 188 5.14 -15.60 15.61
CA ASN A 188 4.45 -16.43 16.59
C ASN A 188 3.39 -15.65 17.37
N ASP A 189 3.53 -14.33 17.53
CA ASP A 189 2.56 -13.49 18.23
C ASP A 189 1.24 -13.41 17.43
N LEU A 190 1.32 -13.49 16.09
CA LEU A 190 0.14 -13.58 15.20
C LEU A 190 -0.66 -14.87 15.38
N THR A 191 -0.05 -15.91 15.96
CA THR A 191 -0.73 -17.19 16.24
C THR A 191 -1.27 -17.29 17.66
N GLU A 192 -0.96 -16.31 18.52
CA GLU A 192 -1.58 -16.21 19.83
C GLU A 192 -3.05 -15.83 19.66
N THR A 193 -3.92 -16.52 20.39
CA THR A 193 -5.38 -16.35 20.26
C THR A 193 -5.83 -14.92 20.52
N ASP A 194 -5.17 -14.19 21.42
CA ASP A 194 -5.55 -12.80 21.73
C ASP A 194 -5.37 -11.86 20.53
N LEU A 195 -4.17 -11.82 19.92
CA LEU A 195 -3.91 -10.92 18.79
C LEU A 195 -4.67 -11.36 17.53
N SER A 196 -4.71 -12.66 17.25
CA SER A 196 -5.43 -13.18 16.08
C SER A 196 -6.94 -12.95 16.15
N ASP A 197 -7.58 -13.25 17.28
CA ASP A 197 -9.03 -12.98 17.46
C ASP A 197 -9.32 -11.48 17.41
N TRP A 198 -8.42 -10.66 17.95
CA TRP A 198 -8.54 -9.21 17.93
C TRP A 198 -8.44 -8.63 16.51
N LEU A 199 -7.44 -9.04 15.72
CA LEU A 199 -7.28 -8.63 14.32
C LEU A 199 -8.49 -9.06 13.49
N ALA A 200 -8.94 -10.31 13.62
CA ALA A 200 -10.14 -10.78 12.93
C ALA A 200 -11.40 -9.95 13.26
N GLY A 201 -11.49 -9.43 14.49
CA GLY A 201 -12.54 -8.51 14.92
C GLY A 201 -12.45 -7.12 14.25
N VAL A 202 -11.23 -6.59 14.12
CA VAL A 202 -10.93 -5.36 13.38
C VAL A 202 -11.29 -5.52 11.90
N ASP A 203 -10.83 -6.59 11.25
CA ASP A 203 -11.09 -6.88 9.84
C ASP A 203 -12.59 -7.00 9.60
N THR A 204 -13.30 -7.77 10.42
CA THR A 204 -14.76 -7.90 10.33
C THR A 204 -15.48 -6.55 10.37
N ASN A 205 -14.96 -5.57 11.11
CA ASN A 205 -15.49 -4.22 11.15
C ASN A 205 -15.19 -3.44 9.86
N ALA A 206 -13.92 -3.42 9.43
CA ALA A 206 -13.47 -2.79 8.19
C ALA A 206 -14.26 -3.30 6.98
N ASP A 207 -14.43 -4.61 6.92
CA ASP A 207 -15.12 -5.36 5.88
C ASP A 207 -16.62 -5.00 5.84
N ARG A 208 -17.23 -4.82 7.02
CA ARG A 208 -18.61 -4.30 7.14
C ARG A 208 -18.72 -2.86 6.65
N VAL A 209 -17.73 -2.01 6.92
CA VAL A 209 -17.70 -0.63 6.42
C VAL A 209 -17.55 -0.63 4.89
N ALA A 210 -16.61 -1.40 4.34
CA ALA A 210 -16.33 -1.51 2.90
C ALA A 210 -17.47 -2.08 2.05
N ARG A 211 -18.34 -2.91 2.66
CA ARG A 211 -19.60 -3.38 2.02
C ARG A 211 -20.61 -2.26 1.76
N ASN A 212 -20.53 -1.14 2.46
CA ASN A 212 -21.34 0.03 2.12
C ASN A 212 -20.74 0.72 0.89
N PRO A 213 -21.56 1.17 -0.09
CA PRO A 213 -21.10 1.87 -1.30
C PRO A 213 -20.32 3.20 -1.08
N GLY A 214 -20.02 3.54 0.17
CA GLY A 214 -19.35 4.76 0.57
C GLY A 214 -18.23 4.58 1.62
N GLY A 215 -17.79 3.35 1.85
CA GLY A 215 -16.88 3.00 2.95
C GLY A 215 -15.50 2.51 2.50
N ARG A 216 -15.22 2.51 1.20
CA ARG A 216 -14.01 1.90 0.65
C ARG A 216 -12.84 2.87 0.55
N SER A 217 -13.11 4.17 0.64
CA SER A 217 -12.08 5.20 0.62
C SER A 217 -12.46 6.40 1.49
N PHE A 218 -11.45 7.19 1.86
CA PHE A 218 -11.68 8.45 2.56
C PHE A 218 -12.55 9.43 1.75
N ALA A 219 -12.36 9.50 0.42
CA ALA A 219 -13.16 10.33 -0.47
C ALA A 219 -14.66 9.95 -0.43
N GLU A 220 -14.93 8.65 -0.38
CA GLU A 220 -16.29 8.14 -0.21
C GLU A 220 -16.83 8.48 1.19
N MET A 221 -16.05 8.32 2.27
CA MET A 221 -16.48 8.72 3.61
C MET A 221 -16.85 10.22 3.67
N LEU A 222 -16.07 11.10 3.03
CA LEU A 222 -16.39 12.53 2.94
C LEU A 222 -17.74 12.78 2.24
N THR A 223 -18.02 11.99 1.21
CA THR A 223 -19.24 12.08 0.40
C THR A 223 -20.45 11.61 1.20
N PHE A 224 -20.41 10.39 1.74
CA PHE A 224 -21.55 9.73 2.39
C PHE A 224 -21.71 10.03 3.88
N GLY A 225 -20.67 10.57 4.53
CA GLY A 225 -20.72 10.97 5.93
C GLY A 225 -20.60 9.81 6.93
N PHE A 226 -20.83 10.12 8.21
CA PHE A 226 -20.65 9.18 9.33
C PHE A 226 -21.56 7.95 9.29
N ALA A 227 -22.60 7.94 8.45
CA ALA A 227 -23.50 6.80 8.32
C ALA A 227 -22.74 5.53 7.87
N VAL A 228 -21.71 5.72 7.03
CA VAL A 228 -20.90 4.64 6.47
C VAL A 228 -19.67 4.35 7.34
N ALA A 229 -18.87 5.37 7.67
CA ALA A 229 -17.71 5.25 8.53
C ALA A 229 -17.63 6.45 9.49
N GLU A 230 -17.41 6.18 10.77
CA GLU A 230 -17.29 7.20 11.83
C GLU A 230 -15.86 7.74 11.93
N GLY A 231 -14.88 6.98 11.44
CA GLY A 231 -13.54 7.47 11.13
C GLY A 231 -12.90 6.67 10.00
N TYR A 232 -11.75 7.16 9.54
CA TYR A 232 -10.93 6.52 8.51
C TYR A 232 -9.46 6.57 8.93
N LEU A 233 -8.81 5.42 9.01
CA LEU A 233 -7.38 5.28 9.29
C LEU A 233 -6.64 5.03 7.97
N SER A 234 -5.69 5.91 7.65
CA SER A 234 -4.85 5.82 6.45
C SER A 234 -3.68 6.79 6.61
N THR A 235 -2.85 6.90 5.59
CA THR A 235 -1.71 7.80 5.61
C THR A 235 -2.15 9.27 5.54
N GLU A 236 -1.38 10.17 6.17
CA GLU A 236 -1.56 11.62 6.04
C GLU A 236 -1.51 12.09 4.57
N ALA A 237 -0.71 11.43 3.72
CA ALA A 237 -0.65 11.69 2.28
C ALA A 237 -2.00 11.49 1.59
N VAL A 238 -2.78 10.49 2.01
CA VAL A 238 -4.14 10.24 1.50
C VAL A 238 -5.14 11.21 2.12
N ILE A 239 -5.15 11.33 3.45
CA ILE A 239 -6.19 12.06 4.18
C ILE A 239 -6.01 13.58 4.09
N GLY A 240 -4.79 14.09 4.32
CA GLY A 240 -4.50 15.51 4.49
C GLY A 240 -4.93 16.37 3.29
N PRO A 241 -4.43 16.11 2.06
CA PRO A 241 -4.78 16.90 0.89
C PRO A 241 -6.28 16.85 0.55
N GLN A 242 -6.93 15.71 0.75
CA GLN A 242 -8.37 15.57 0.54
C GLN A 242 -9.16 16.38 1.56
N LEU A 243 -8.79 16.28 2.84
CA LEU A 243 -9.43 17.02 3.93
C LEU A 243 -9.27 18.53 3.75
N ALA A 244 -8.10 19.01 3.32
CA ALA A 244 -7.85 20.44 3.08
C ALA A 244 -8.82 21.05 2.06
N ARG A 245 -9.24 20.25 1.07
CA ARG A 245 -10.15 20.63 -0.03
C ARG A 245 -11.62 20.30 0.27
N ALA A 246 -11.91 19.49 1.29
CA ALA A 246 -13.25 19.01 1.58
C ALA A 246 -14.16 20.14 2.11
N ALA A 247 -15.39 20.20 1.60
CA ALA A 247 -16.41 21.13 2.10
C ALA A 247 -16.76 20.89 3.58
N LYS A 248 -16.69 19.63 4.04
CA LYS A 248 -16.99 19.21 5.41
C LYS A 248 -15.78 19.23 6.35
N ARG A 249 -14.65 19.83 5.96
CA ARG A 249 -13.40 19.78 6.74
C ARG A 249 -13.53 20.26 8.19
N SER A 250 -14.43 21.21 8.46
CA SER A 250 -14.67 21.72 9.81
C SER A 250 -15.39 20.73 10.74
N GLN A 251 -15.96 19.65 10.19
CA GLN A 251 -16.69 18.60 10.91
C GLN A 251 -15.82 17.40 11.26
N LEU A 252 -14.56 17.39 10.80
CA LEU A 252 -13.62 16.30 11.02
C LEU A 252 -12.45 16.80 11.88
N ASP A 253 -11.94 15.90 12.71
CA ASP A 253 -10.63 16.03 13.33
C ASP A 253 -9.63 15.15 12.57
N LEU A 254 -8.43 15.68 12.36
CA LEU A 254 -7.27 14.89 11.95
C LEU A 254 -6.45 14.58 13.18
N VAL A 255 -6.41 13.31 13.56
CA VAL A 255 -5.75 12.84 14.76
C VAL A 255 -4.45 12.13 14.39
N TYR A 256 -3.34 12.60 14.95
CA TYR A 256 -2.06 11.89 14.90
C TYR A 256 -2.05 10.89 16.04
N VAL A 257 -1.93 9.61 15.68
CA VAL A 257 -2.09 8.48 16.60
C VAL A 257 -0.75 8.03 17.17
N VAL A 258 -0.79 7.29 18.28
CA VAL A 258 0.37 6.64 18.91
C VAL A 258 0.15 5.12 19.03
N PRO A 259 1.18 4.27 18.96
CA PRO A 259 2.52 4.60 18.47
C PRO A 259 2.45 5.13 17.03
N ALA A 260 3.37 6.03 16.70
CA ALA A 260 3.45 6.58 15.36
C ALA A 260 4.07 5.54 14.42
N ALA A 261 3.29 5.07 13.45
CA ALA A 261 3.77 4.28 12.33
C ALA A 261 3.71 5.12 11.04
N THR A 262 4.59 4.81 10.07
CA THR A 262 4.64 5.49 8.77
C THR A 262 4.60 4.50 7.63
N ALA A 263 3.88 4.85 6.56
CA ALA A 263 4.10 4.24 5.28
C ALA A 263 5.27 4.95 4.58
N ASP A 264 6.28 4.18 4.18
CA ASP A 264 7.49 4.69 3.53
C ASP A 264 7.47 4.34 2.05
N VAL A 265 7.54 5.34 1.18
CA VAL A 265 7.62 5.08 -0.27
C VAL A 265 9.01 4.58 -0.60
N LEU A 266 9.09 3.28 -0.86
CA LEU A 266 10.30 2.56 -1.21
C LEU A 266 10.26 2.19 -2.69
N PHE A 267 11.44 2.26 -3.31
CA PHE A 267 11.66 1.70 -4.62
C PHE A 267 12.50 0.45 -4.46
N ALA A 268 11.94 -0.71 -4.83
CA ALA A 268 12.61 -1.99 -4.86
C ALA A 268 13.14 -2.23 -6.29
N PRO A 269 14.42 -1.94 -6.58
CA PRO A 269 15.02 -2.21 -7.88
C PRO A 269 15.27 -3.69 -8.05
N ARG A 270 14.97 -4.23 -9.23
CA ARG A 270 15.51 -5.53 -9.61
C ARG A 270 17.04 -5.46 -9.64
N THR A 271 17.70 -6.54 -9.24
CA THR A 271 19.16 -6.65 -9.35
C THR A 271 19.61 -6.49 -10.82
N GLY A 272 20.60 -5.61 -11.05
CA GLY A 272 21.23 -5.39 -12.35
C GLY A 272 21.03 -3.97 -12.92
N ASP A 273 21.67 -3.70 -14.07
CA ASP A 273 21.77 -2.34 -14.64
C ASP A 273 20.43 -1.67 -14.94
N ARG A 274 19.41 -2.46 -15.31
CA ARG A 274 18.08 -1.93 -15.61
C ARG A 274 17.39 -1.40 -14.36
N GLY A 275 17.47 -2.12 -13.24
CA GLY A 275 16.97 -1.64 -11.95
C GLY A 275 17.72 -0.41 -11.47
N THR A 276 19.04 -0.34 -11.68
CA THR A 276 19.85 0.86 -11.38
C THR A 276 19.40 2.06 -12.21
N ARG A 277 19.21 1.91 -13.53
CA ARG A 277 18.73 3.01 -14.38
C ARG A 277 17.32 3.46 -13.99
N LEU A 278 16.44 2.53 -13.64
CA LEU A 278 15.09 2.87 -13.18
C LEU A 278 15.13 3.59 -11.82
N ARG A 279 16.08 3.24 -10.94
CA ARG A 279 16.34 3.95 -9.67
C ARG A 279 16.59 5.44 -9.91
N ASP A 280 17.41 5.77 -10.91
CA ASP A 280 17.73 7.17 -11.24
C ASP A 280 16.48 7.93 -11.71
N VAL A 281 15.60 7.27 -12.46
CA VAL A 281 14.32 7.86 -12.92
C VAL A 281 13.40 8.16 -11.73
N VAL A 282 13.17 7.19 -10.84
CA VAL A 282 12.24 7.35 -9.70
C VAL A 282 12.81 8.22 -8.57
N ARG A 283 14.14 8.40 -8.50
CA ARG A 283 14.79 9.37 -7.59
C ARG A 283 14.92 10.77 -8.20
N GLY A 284 14.52 10.94 -9.45
CA GLY A 284 14.58 12.22 -10.14
C GLY A 284 13.58 13.25 -9.61
N GLU A 285 13.87 14.53 -9.88
CA GLU A 285 13.06 15.68 -9.43
C GLU A 285 11.56 15.54 -9.73
N ARG A 286 11.22 14.97 -10.89
CA ARG A 286 9.82 14.80 -11.30
C ARG A 286 9.06 13.84 -10.40
N ALA A 287 9.67 12.71 -10.05
CA ALA A 287 9.08 11.72 -9.15
C ALA A 287 8.94 12.29 -7.73
N LEU A 288 9.98 12.96 -7.23
CA LEU A 288 9.96 13.60 -5.92
C LEU A 288 8.93 14.73 -5.84
N GLU A 289 8.79 15.53 -6.89
CA GLU A 289 7.76 16.56 -6.96
C GLU A 289 6.36 15.96 -7.04
N ALA A 290 6.18 14.88 -7.79
CA ALA A 290 4.90 14.17 -7.85
C ALA A 290 4.52 13.56 -6.50
N LEU A 291 5.46 12.96 -5.77
CA LEU A 291 5.25 12.49 -4.40
C LEU A 291 4.78 13.63 -3.48
N ARG A 292 5.52 14.75 -3.48
CA ARG A 292 5.19 15.95 -2.70
C ARG A 292 3.79 16.49 -3.05
N ALA A 293 3.49 16.62 -4.34
CA ALA A 293 2.20 17.12 -4.83
C ALA A 293 1.02 16.23 -4.41
N ASN A 294 1.29 14.93 -4.17
CA ASN A 294 0.33 13.93 -3.70
C ASN A 294 0.37 13.73 -2.18
N GLY A 295 0.87 14.69 -1.40
CA GLY A 295 0.76 14.67 0.06
C GLY A 295 1.89 13.97 0.80
N TRP A 296 2.80 13.28 0.11
CA TRP A 296 3.91 12.60 0.75
C TRP A 296 4.95 13.59 1.30
N ARG A 297 5.50 13.30 2.48
CA ARG A 297 6.58 14.12 3.08
C ARG A 297 7.90 13.73 2.42
N VAL A 298 8.35 14.56 1.48
CA VAL A 298 9.63 14.37 0.78
C VAL A 298 10.75 15.12 1.51
N PRO A 299 11.88 14.48 1.84
CA PRO A 299 13.00 15.13 2.52
C PRO A 299 13.46 16.41 1.81
N GLY A 300 13.63 17.48 2.58
CA GLY A 300 14.09 18.78 2.08
C GLY A 300 13.06 19.57 1.27
N ARG A 301 11.81 19.09 1.14
CA ARG A 301 10.74 19.80 0.41
C ARG A 301 9.65 20.34 1.35
N PRO A 302 9.04 21.49 1.01
CA PRO A 302 7.91 22.01 1.77
C PRO A 302 6.68 21.12 1.60
N ALA A 303 5.96 20.93 2.72
CA ALA A 303 4.71 20.20 2.75
C ALA A 303 3.61 20.91 1.94
N VAL A 304 2.66 20.13 1.40
CA VAL A 304 1.46 20.65 0.73
C VAL A 304 0.34 20.95 1.74
N ALA A 305 -0.71 21.64 1.27
CA ALA A 305 -1.88 21.92 2.08
C ALA A 305 -2.50 20.62 2.65
N GLY A 306 -2.79 20.62 3.95
CA GLY A 306 -3.35 19.48 4.67
C GLY A 306 -2.32 18.57 5.33
N ILE A 307 -1.02 18.78 5.06
CA ILE A 307 0.08 18.05 5.71
C ILE A 307 0.70 18.94 6.78
N ASN A 308 0.83 18.44 8.01
CA ASN A 308 1.46 19.16 9.11
C ASN A 308 2.74 18.45 9.57
N PRO A 309 3.91 18.81 9.00
CA PRO A 309 5.18 18.17 9.35
C PRO A 309 5.60 18.40 10.82
N ASN A 310 5.02 19.39 11.49
CA ASN A 310 5.33 19.73 12.88
C ASN A 310 4.39 19.06 13.90
N ALA A 311 3.26 18.50 13.46
CA ALA A 311 2.33 17.82 14.36
C ALA A 311 2.89 16.50 14.91
N LEU A 312 3.75 15.85 14.13
CA LEU A 312 4.39 14.60 14.51
C LEU A 312 5.79 14.54 13.93
N LYS A 313 6.78 14.46 14.82
CA LYS A 313 8.17 14.18 14.46
C LYS A 313 8.29 12.68 14.15
N LEU A 314 8.62 12.36 12.91
CA LEU A 314 8.79 10.97 12.49
C LEU A 314 10.08 10.39 13.11
N ALA A 315 10.00 9.12 13.53
CA ALA A 315 11.15 8.36 13.97
C ALA A 315 12.10 8.06 12.79
N ALA A 316 13.28 7.51 13.07
CA ALA A 316 14.20 7.08 12.01
C ALA A 316 13.67 5.83 11.29
N ASP A 317 13.15 4.87 12.06
CA ASP A 317 12.37 3.73 11.58
C ASP A 317 10.91 4.12 11.24
N ASP A 318 10.17 3.17 10.70
CA ASP A 318 8.77 3.32 10.27
C ASP A 318 7.75 2.93 11.36
N GLY A 319 8.20 2.47 12.52
CA GLY A 319 7.33 1.98 13.59
C GLY A 319 6.53 0.72 13.24
N LEU A 320 6.95 -0.03 12.21
CA LEU A 320 6.29 -1.24 11.73
C LEU A 320 7.13 -2.50 12.03
N PRO A 321 6.50 -3.69 12.09
CA PRO A 321 7.22 -4.93 12.29
C PRO A 321 8.03 -5.32 11.04
N SER A 322 8.92 -6.29 11.20
CA SER A 322 9.78 -6.76 10.10
C SER A 322 8.98 -7.29 8.90
N ALA A 323 9.60 -7.28 7.72
CA ALA A 323 9.00 -7.79 6.48
C ALA A 323 8.41 -9.20 6.59
N GLY A 324 9.06 -10.12 7.31
CA GLY A 324 8.55 -11.48 7.52
C GLY A 324 7.27 -11.52 8.37
N VAL A 325 7.10 -10.58 9.29
CA VAL A 325 5.90 -10.45 10.12
C VAL A 325 4.77 -9.81 9.32
N LEU A 326 5.06 -8.79 8.51
CA LEU A 326 4.10 -8.20 7.58
C LEU A 326 3.60 -9.21 6.54
N GLN A 327 4.48 -10.10 6.06
CA GLN A 327 4.08 -11.20 5.19
C GLN A 327 3.12 -12.16 5.90
N ALA A 328 3.46 -12.59 7.12
CA ALA A 328 2.60 -13.48 7.90
C ALA A 328 1.24 -12.81 8.22
N LEU A 329 1.24 -11.51 8.49
CA LEU A 329 0.01 -10.73 8.68
C LEU A 329 -0.85 -10.74 7.42
N ARG A 330 -0.27 -10.46 6.25
CA ARG A 330 -0.97 -10.54 4.96
C ARG A 330 -1.58 -11.91 4.72
N ASP A 331 -0.89 -12.98 5.11
CA ASP A 331 -1.39 -14.33 4.87
C ASP A 331 -2.54 -14.74 5.80
N VAL A 332 -2.68 -14.11 6.98
CA VAL A 332 -3.82 -14.35 7.89
C VAL A 332 -5.02 -13.44 7.63
N THR A 333 -4.84 -12.30 6.94
CA THR A 333 -5.92 -11.37 6.59
C THR A 333 -6.51 -11.59 5.18
N LYS A 334 -5.91 -12.47 4.36
CA LYS A 334 -6.47 -12.93 3.06
C LYS A 334 -7.76 -13.74 3.19
#